data_AF-A0A3C1UV62-F1
#
_entry.id   AF-A0A3C1UV62-F1
#
_cell.length_a   1.000
_cell.length_b   1.000
_cell.length_c   1.000
_cell.angle_alpha   90.00
_cell.angle_beta   90.00
_cell.angle_gamma   90.00
#
_symmetry.space_group_name_H-M   'P 1'
#
loop_
_entity.id
_entity.type
_entity.pdbx_description
1 polymer ?
#
loop_
_entity_poly.entity_id
_entity_poly.type
_entity_poly.pdbx_seq_one_letter_code
_entity_poly.pdbx_strand_id
1 'polypeptide(L)'
;MTGGQMAPTSLPGQVTQTTPYGRDTSVAGYPVRICEMLSTLDGVAYAERVSVDSVPNIRKARAAIKKAFENQVNKKGFSIVEVLSSCPTNWGLTPAEALNWLRDNMIPYYPLGVYKDTTGGEK
;
A
#
# COMPACT_ATOMS: atom_id res chain seq x y z
N MET A 1 4.79 -14.49 8.75
CA MET A 1 3.77 -15.48 8.35
C MET A 1 4.27 -16.54 7.38
N THR A 2 5.18 -16.27 6.44
CA THR A 2 5.76 -17.33 5.55
C THR A 2 7.27 -17.14 5.26
N GLY A 3 7.96 -16.34 6.09
CA GLY A 3 9.39 -16.06 5.93
C GLY A 3 9.75 -14.92 4.97
N GLY A 4 8.78 -14.27 4.32
CA GLY A 4 9.05 -13.16 3.39
C GLY A 4 9.25 -13.63 1.95
N GLN A 5 8.27 -14.37 1.42
CA GLN A 5 8.23 -14.77 0.01
C GLN A 5 7.95 -13.58 -0.90
N MET A 6 8.30 -13.69 -2.18
CA MET A 6 7.95 -12.67 -3.18
C MET A 6 6.43 -12.51 -3.24
N ALA A 7 5.97 -11.25 -3.16
CA ALA A 7 4.58 -10.87 -3.28
C ALA A 7 4.32 -10.15 -4.61
N PRO A 8 3.05 -10.04 -5.05
CA PRO A 8 2.69 -9.20 -6.19
C PRO A 8 3.12 -7.73 -6.05
N THR A 9 3.37 -7.26 -4.82
CA THR A 9 3.80 -5.89 -4.49
C THR A 9 5.29 -5.78 -4.17
N SER A 10 6.08 -6.86 -4.29
CA SER A 10 7.54 -6.77 -4.13
C SER A 10 8.13 -5.90 -5.24
N LEU A 11 8.97 -4.92 -4.88
CA LEU A 11 9.56 -3.94 -5.80
C LEU A 11 10.51 -4.60 -6.82
N PRO A 12 10.77 -3.98 -7.98
CA PRO A 12 11.82 -4.42 -8.89
C PRO A 12 13.17 -4.53 -8.16
N GLY A 13 13.88 -5.64 -8.34
CA GLY A 13 15.15 -5.90 -7.65
C GLY A 13 15.05 -6.19 -6.16
N GLN A 14 13.85 -6.17 -5.54
CA GLN A 14 13.72 -6.47 -4.11
C GLN A 14 14.02 -7.94 -3.84
N VAL A 15 15.01 -8.19 -2.97
CA VAL A 15 15.36 -9.54 -2.52
C VAL A 15 14.31 -10.07 -1.55
N THR A 16 13.88 -11.31 -1.78
CA THR A 16 12.94 -12.04 -0.92
C THR A 16 13.41 -13.50 -0.80
N GLN A 17 12.76 -14.31 0.06
CA GLN A 17 13.13 -15.72 0.21
C GLN A 17 13.07 -16.53 -1.09
N THR A 18 12.04 -16.33 -1.91
CA THR A 18 11.91 -16.95 -3.25
C THR A 18 12.55 -16.17 -4.39
N THR A 19 13.11 -14.99 -4.14
CA THR A 19 13.87 -14.21 -5.14
C THR A 19 15.19 -13.72 -4.55
N PRO A 20 16.16 -14.62 -4.33
CA PRO A 20 17.43 -14.28 -3.67
C PRO A 20 18.28 -13.27 -4.47
N TYR A 21 18.06 -13.18 -5.79
CA TYR A 21 18.72 -12.22 -6.68
C TYR A 21 17.85 -10.99 -6.98
N GLY A 22 16.72 -10.84 -6.26
CA GLY A 22 15.75 -9.77 -6.48
C GLY A 22 14.65 -10.13 -7.49
N ARG A 23 13.55 -9.38 -7.47
CA ARG A 23 12.48 -9.50 -8.47
C ARG A 23 12.98 -9.07 -9.85
N ASP A 24 13.11 -10.03 -10.77
CA ASP A 24 13.31 -9.78 -12.19
C ASP A 24 11.97 -9.45 -12.87
N THR A 25 11.81 -8.23 -13.37
CA THR A 25 10.57 -7.77 -14.02
C THR A 25 10.36 -8.37 -15.41
N SER A 26 11.39 -8.92 -16.05
CA SER A 26 11.27 -9.61 -17.34
C SER A 26 10.59 -10.98 -17.22
N VAL A 27 10.71 -11.61 -16.05
CA VAL A 27 10.13 -12.94 -15.77
C VAL A 27 8.87 -12.81 -14.91
N ALA A 28 8.91 -12.02 -13.84
CA ALA A 28 7.81 -11.89 -12.88
C ALA A 28 6.85 -10.74 -13.19
N GLY A 29 7.15 -9.91 -14.19
CA GLY A 29 6.41 -8.69 -14.50
C GLY A 29 6.65 -7.57 -13.48
N TYR A 30 5.99 -6.43 -13.67
CA TYR A 30 6.06 -5.31 -12.73
C TYR A 30 5.15 -5.51 -11.51
N PRO A 31 5.53 -4.96 -10.34
CA PRO A 31 4.70 -5.01 -9.15
C PRO A 31 3.30 -4.41 -9.39
N VAL A 32 2.29 -5.07 -8.83
CA VAL A 32 0.89 -4.67 -8.96
C VAL A 32 0.62 -3.41 -8.12
N ARG A 33 -0.02 -2.43 -8.75
CA ARG A 33 -0.46 -1.17 -8.14
C ARG A 33 -1.94 -1.26 -7.79
N ILE A 34 -2.23 -1.78 -6.59
CA ILE A 34 -3.59 -2.22 -6.21
C ILE A 34 -4.59 -1.05 -6.18
N CYS A 35 -4.24 0.07 -5.55
CA CYS A 35 -5.11 1.24 -5.48
C CYS A 35 -5.46 1.79 -6.88
N GLU A 36 -4.47 1.90 -7.76
CA GLU A 36 -4.61 2.36 -9.15
C GLU A 36 -5.45 1.39 -9.98
N MET A 37 -5.25 0.09 -9.80
CA MET A 37 -6.02 -0.93 -10.50
C MET A 37 -7.49 -0.89 -10.07
N LEU A 38 -7.77 -0.92 -8.76
CA LEU A 38 -9.14 -0.98 -8.25
C LEU A 38 -9.88 0.35 -8.40
N SER A 39 -9.20 1.50 -8.45
CA SER A 39 -9.89 2.78 -8.68
C SER A 39 -10.60 2.82 -10.03
N THR A 40 -10.15 2.06 -11.03
CA THR A 40 -10.80 2.01 -12.34
C THR A 40 -12.14 1.26 -12.36
N LEU A 41 -12.42 0.44 -11.33
CA LEU A 41 -13.59 -0.43 -11.32
C LEU A 41 -14.87 0.29 -10.87
N ASP A 42 -15.99 -0.08 -11.49
CA ASP A 42 -17.32 0.33 -11.05
C ASP A 42 -17.64 -0.22 -9.66
N GLY A 43 -18.40 0.54 -8.87
CA GLY A 43 -18.78 0.18 -7.51
C GLY A 43 -17.70 0.44 -6.45
N VAL A 44 -16.46 0.80 -6.83
CA VAL A 44 -15.45 1.31 -5.89
C VAL A 44 -15.78 2.76 -5.55
N ALA A 45 -16.14 2.99 -4.30
CA ALA A 45 -16.50 4.30 -3.79
C ALA A 45 -15.29 5.06 -3.24
N TYR A 46 -14.29 4.34 -2.75
CA TYR A 46 -13.13 4.96 -2.12
C TYR A 46 -11.88 4.07 -2.24
N ALA A 47 -10.77 4.64 -2.70
CA ALA A 47 -9.48 3.99 -2.79
C ALA A 47 -8.41 4.98 -2.32
N GLU A 48 -7.70 4.67 -1.23
CA GLU A 48 -6.63 5.51 -0.70
C GLU A 48 -5.41 4.67 -0.33
N ARG A 49 -4.22 5.16 -0.69
CA ARG A 49 -2.94 4.63 -0.21
C ARG A 49 -2.41 5.51 0.91
N VAL A 50 -2.12 4.91 2.05
CA VAL A 50 -1.59 5.55 3.25
C VAL A 50 -0.32 4.86 3.72
N SER A 51 0.38 5.45 4.68
CA SER A 51 1.53 4.83 5.34
C SER A 51 1.43 4.94 6.85
N VAL A 52 2.21 4.14 7.56
CA VAL A 52 2.37 4.20 9.03
C VAL A 52 3.80 4.52 9.42
N ASP A 53 4.57 5.14 8.53
CA ASP A 53 5.99 5.44 8.73
C ASP A 53 6.24 6.64 9.67
N SER A 54 5.22 7.45 9.95
CA SER A 54 5.32 8.67 10.77
C SER A 54 4.00 8.99 11.47
N VAL A 55 4.06 9.76 12.56
CA VAL A 55 2.85 10.18 13.32
C VAL A 55 1.81 10.86 12.44
N PRO A 56 2.15 11.80 11.52
CA PRO A 56 1.17 12.37 10.59
C PRO A 56 0.51 11.31 9.69
N ASN A 57 1.29 10.36 9.17
CA ASN A 57 0.75 9.33 8.28
C ASN A 57 -0.11 8.31 9.04
N ILE A 58 0.23 7.98 10.29
CA ILE A 58 -0.63 7.18 11.19
C ILE A 58 -2.01 7.84 11.39
N ARG A 59 -2.04 9.16 11.58
CA ARG A 59 -3.31 9.91 11.70
C ARG A 59 -4.14 9.84 10.42
N LYS A 60 -3.50 9.97 9.24
CA LYS A 60 -4.16 9.80 7.94
C LYS A 60 -4.69 8.38 7.76
N ALA A 61 -3.89 7.36 8.07
CA ALA A 61 -4.30 5.96 8.00
C ALA A 61 -5.53 5.68 8.86
N ARG A 62 -5.57 6.18 10.11
CA ARG A 62 -6.76 6.09 10.97
C ARG A 62 -7.99 6.72 10.33
N ALA A 63 -7.86 7.91 9.74
CA ALA A 63 -8.96 8.61 9.10
C ALA A 63 -9.47 7.84 7.86
N ALA A 64 -8.55 7.34 7.01
CA ALA A 64 -8.89 6.57 5.82
C ALA A 64 -9.61 5.27 6.16
N ILE A 65 -9.12 4.52 7.16
CA ILE A 65 -9.76 3.28 7.62
C ILE A 65 -11.17 3.57 8.16
N LYS A 66 -11.33 4.62 8.98
CA LYS A 66 -12.66 5.04 9.48
C LYS A 66 -13.63 5.34 8.34
N LYS A 67 -13.19 6.13 7.36
CA LYS A 67 -14.00 6.49 6.18
C LYS A 67 -14.40 5.26 5.36
N ALA A 68 -13.49 4.31 5.15
CA ALA A 68 -13.79 3.07 4.44
C ALA A 68 -14.90 2.27 5.12
N PHE A 69 -14.88 2.15 6.46
CA PHE A 69 -15.96 1.51 7.21
C PHE A 69 -17.26 2.30 7.16
N GLU A 70 -17.21 3.63 7.27
CA GLU A 70 -18.40 4.49 7.14
C GLU A 70 -19.06 4.33 5.78
N ASN A 71 -18.27 4.21 4.70
CA ASN A 71 -18.78 3.95 3.36
C ASN A 71 -19.52 2.61 3.28
N GLN A 72 -18.99 1.56 3.91
CA GLN A 72 -19.62 0.25 3.95
C GLN A 72 -20.94 0.27 4.73
N VAL A 73 -20.97 0.89 5.91
CA VAL A 73 -22.18 1.05 6.73
C VAL A 73 -23.27 1.82 5.98
N ASN A 74 -22.88 2.89 5.29
CA ASN A 74 -23.79 3.74 4.52
C ASN A 74 -24.10 3.21 3.11
N LYS A 75 -23.68 1.98 2.77
CA LYS A 75 -23.91 1.34 1.46
C LYS A 75 -23.44 2.19 0.27
N LYS A 76 -22.36 2.96 0.44
CA LYS A 76 -21.82 3.85 -0.61
C LYS A 76 -21.02 3.12 -1.68
N GLY A 77 -20.65 1.86 -1.44
CA GLY A 77 -19.87 1.01 -2.35
C GLY A 77 -18.62 0.44 -1.69
N PHE A 78 -17.79 -0.21 -2.49
CA PHE A 78 -16.55 -0.84 -2.02
C PHE A 78 -15.49 0.20 -1.66
N SER A 79 -14.77 -0.02 -0.56
CA SER A 79 -13.65 0.82 -0.15
C SER A 79 -12.39 -0.01 0.00
N ILE A 80 -11.25 0.50 -0.47
CA ILE A 80 -9.93 -0.08 -0.23
C ILE A 80 -8.97 0.95 0.38
N VAL A 81 -8.24 0.51 1.40
CA VAL A 81 -7.16 1.28 2.02
C VAL A 81 -5.88 0.45 1.95
N GLU A 82 -4.94 0.85 1.10
CA GLU A 82 -3.63 0.21 0.98
C GLU A 82 -2.66 0.89 1.96
N VAL A 83 -2.13 0.12 2.93
CA VAL A 83 -1.26 0.64 3.99
C VAL A 83 0.18 0.19 3.76
N LEU A 84 1.05 1.13 3.42
CA LEU A 84 2.50 0.88 3.39
C LEU A 84 3.02 0.78 4.82
N SER A 85 3.60 -0.38 5.17
CA SER A 85 4.14 -0.68 6.49
C SER A 85 5.55 -1.27 6.41
N SER A 86 6.36 -0.99 7.43
CA SER A 86 7.73 -1.51 7.53
C SER A 86 7.74 -2.94 8.06
N CYS A 87 8.57 -3.80 7.48
CA CYS A 87 8.78 -5.17 7.97
C CYS A 87 10.27 -5.42 8.27
N PRO A 88 10.80 -4.89 9.40
CA PRO A 88 12.23 -4.93 9.70
C PRO A 88 12.81 -6.35 9.68
N THR A 89 12.06 -7.33 10.20
CA THR A 89 12.49 -8.73 10.26
C THR A 89 12.79 -9.32 8.89
N ASN A 90 11.89 -9.16 7.91
CA ASN A 90 12.08 -9.77 6.58
C ASN A 90 13.05 -8.98 5.71
N TRP A 91 13.28 -7.71 6.02
CA TRP A 91 14.24 -6.87 5.31
C TRP A 91 15.65 -6.95 5.89
N GLY A 92 15.82 -7.59 7.05
CA GLY A 92 17.12 -7.64 7.74
C GLY A 92 17.60 -6.27 8.22
N LEU A 93 16.66 -5.34 8.48
CA LEU A 93 16.92 -3.97 8.88
C LEU A 93 16.49 -3.74 10.32
N THR A 94 17.11 -2.78 11.01
CA THR A 94 16.55 -2.28 12.27
C THR A 94 15.21 -1.57 12.03
N PRO A 95 14.35 -1.43 13.04
CA PRO A 95 13.08 -0.71 12.89
C PRO A 95 13.24 0.71 12.32
N ALA A 96 14.28 1.45 12.74
CA ALA A 96 14.53 2.81 12.26
C ALA A 96 14.98 2.82 10.79
N GLU A 97 15.88 1.92 10.39
CA GLU A 97 16.33 1.79 9.01
C GLU A 97 15.20 1.33 8.09
N ALA A 98 14.33 0.43 8.54
CA ALA A 98 13.19 -0.04 7.77
C ALA A 98 12.21 1.11 7.45
N LEU A 99 12.03 2.06 8.36
CA LEU A 99 11.22 3.26 8.12
C LEU A 99 11.86 4.14 7.03
N ASN A 100 13.18 4.35 7.09
CA ASN A 100 13.88 5.11 6.06
C ASN A 100 13.82 4.40 4.70
N TRP A 101 14.08 3.09 4.67
CA TRP A 101 13.99 2.28 3.46
C TRP A 101 12.60 2.36 2.80
N LEU A 102 11.53 2.30 3.60
CA LEU A 102 10.17 2.49 3.11
C LEU A 102 9.97 3.86 2.45
N ARG A 103 10.49 4.94 3.07
CA ARG A 103 10.40 6.29 2.52
C ARG A 103 11.19 6.46 1.22
N ASP A 104 12.35 5.85 1.14
CA ASP A 104 13.27 6.01 0.01
C ASP A 104 12.92 5.11 -1.18
N ASN A 105 12.29 3.94 -0.93
CA ASN A 105 12.07 2.92 -1.95
C ASN A 105 10.59 2.63 -2.22
N MET A 106 9.77 2.46 -1.16
CA MET A 106 8.36 2.09 -1.34
C MET A 106 7.48 3.28 -1.69
N ILE A 107 7.58 4.41 -0.97
CA ILE A 107 6.74 5.58 -1.22
C ILE A 107 6.91 6.15 -2.64
N PRO A 108 8.12 6.24 -3.21
CA PRO A 108 8.29 6.71 -4.59
C PRO A 108 7.65 5.78 -5.62
N TYR A 109 7.70 4.47 -5.39
CA TYR A 109 7.07 3.48 -6.28
C TYR A 109 5.56 3.38 -6.09
N TYR A 110 5.10 3.59 -4.86
CA TYR A 110 3.71 3.55 -4.41
C TYR A 110 3.29 4.88 -3.76
N PRO A 111 3.03 5.93 -4.56
CA PRO A 111 2.74 7.26 -4.01
C PRO A 111 1.52 7.26 -3.10
N LEU A 112 1.61 7.95 -1.97
CA LEU A 112 0.50 8.11 -1.04
C LEU A 112 -0.58 9.03 -1.65
N GLY A 113 -1.85 8.78 -1.34
CA GLY A 113 -2.94 9.65 -1.77
C GLY A 113 -4.26 8.93 -2.04
N VAL A 114 -5.28 9.74 -2.33
CA VAL A 114 -6.61 9.27 -2.72
C VAL A 114 -6.63 9.04 -4.23
N TYR A 115 -6.89 7.79 -4.62
CA TYR A 115 -6.98 7.36 -6.02
C TYR A 115 -8.42 7.35 -6.54
N LYS A 116 -9.40 7.20 -5.65
CA LYS A 116 -10.83 7.38 -5.94
C LYS A 116 -11.57 7.80 -4.69
N ASP A 117 -12.51 8.71 -4.85
CA ASP A 117 -13.46 9.07 -3.81
C ASP A 117 -14.72 9.65 -4.43
N THR A 118 -15.79 8.85 -4.47
CA THR A 118 -17.12 9.27 -4.91
C THR A 118 -18.02 9.62 -3.73
N THR A 119 -17.46 9.63 -2.50
CA THR A 119 -18.22 9.75 -1.25
C THR A 119 -18.10 11.11 -0.60
N GLY A 120 -17.23 11.98 -1.16
CA GLY A 120 -17.15 13.38 -0.80
C GLY A 120 -18.49 14.07 -1.07
N GLY A 121 -19.03 14.71 -0.03
CA GLY A 121 -20.09 15.70 -0.23
C GLY A 121 -19.61 16.83 -1.14
N GLU A 122 -20.55 17.50 -1.79
CA GLU A 122 -20.33 18.82 -2.39
C GLU A 122 -19.44 19.66 -1.46
N LYS A 123 -18.41 20.29 -2.03
CA LYS A 123 -17.58 21.25 -1.31
C LYS A 123 -18.43 22.40 -0.77
#